data_AF-A0A1C5Q1A6-F1
#
_entry.id   AF-A0A1C5Q1A6-F1
#
_cell.length_a   1.000
_cell.length_b   1.000
_cell.length_c   1.000
_cell.angle_alpha   90.00
_cell.angle_beta   90.00
_cell.angle_gamma   90.00
#
_symmetry.space_group_name_H-M   'P 1'
#
loop_
_entity.id
_entity.type
_entity.pdbx_description
1 polymer ?
#
loop_
_entity_poly.entity_id
_entity_poly.type
_entity_poly.pdbx_seq_one_letter_code
_entity_poly.pdbx_strand_id
1 'polypeptide(L)'
;MLRRYELTDDEWNRVAPLLPPENSGKQGRPSKCNRTILNGIVWIARSGAPWRDLPERYGAWQTVYSRFRKWIEDGILDNIFRVLSLEAELTELSIDASIVQAHQHSAGAKKGGHQTKLDTAVVEPAQKSMQL
;
A
#
# COMPACT_ATOMS: atom_id res chain seq x y z
N MET A 1 -3.80 -25.49 -14.69
CA MET A 1 -3.32 -25.33 -13.29
C MET A 1 -3.41 -23.85 -12.96
N LEU A 2 -4.30 -23.46 -12.05
CA LEU A 2 -4.46 -22.07 -11.62
C LEU A 2 -3.26 -21.66 -10.76
N ARG A 3 -2.67 -20.49 -11.03
CA ARG A 3 -1.61 -19.95 -10.17
C ARG A 3 -2.24 -19.31 -8.93
N ARG A 4 -1.53 -19.34 -7.80
CA ARG A 4 -1.99 -18.84 -6.48
C ARG A 4 -2.54 -17.41 -6.49
N TYR A 5 -2.18 -16.60 -7.48
CA TYR A 5 -2.50 -15.18 -7.55
C TYR A 5 -3.16 -14.78 -8.88
N GLU A 6 -3.98 -15.66 -9.44
CA GLU A 6 -4.75 -15.39 -10.65
C GLU A 6 -6.24 -15.62 -10.41
N LEU A 7 -7.07 -14.86 -11.11
CA LEU A 7 -8.51 -15.07 -11.08
C LEU A 7 -8.87 -16.38 -11.78
N THR A 8 -9.72 -17.15 -11.12
CA THR A 8 -10.44 -18.27 -11.73
C THR A 8 -11.26 -17.79 -12.94
N ASP A 9 -11.65 -18.73 -13.79
CA ASP A 9 -12.50 -18.39 -14.94
C ASP A 9 -13.86 -17.85 -14.49
N ASP A 10 -14.41 -18.37 -13.39
CA ASP A 10 -15.68 -17.91 -12.83
C ASP A 10 -15.59 -16.48 -12.27
N GLU A 11 -14.56 -16.18 -11.47
CA GLU A 11 -14.30 -14.82 -11.00
C GLU A 11 -14.08 -13.87 -12.19
N TRP A 12 -13.30 -14.30 -13.19
CA TRP A 12 -13.04 -13.51 -14.39
C TRP A 12 -14.33 -13.19 -15.15
N ASN A 13 -15.20 -14.17 -15.38
CA ASN A 13 -16.43 -13.98 -16.14
C ASN A 13 -17.38 -12.96 -15.49
N ARG A 14 -17.32 -12.81 -14.16
CA ARG A 14 -18.12 -11.83 -13.41
C ARG A 14 -17.56 -10.42 -13.50
N VAL A 15 -16.24 -10.26 -13.50
CA VAL A 15 -15.58 -8.94 -13.49
C VAL A 15 -15.25 -8.41 -14.89
N ALA A 16 -15.11 -9.30 -15.88
CA ALA A 16 -14.79 -8.92 -17.25
C ALA A 16 -15.76 -7.88 -17.86
N PRO A 17 -17.09 -7.95 -17.62
CA PRO A 17 -18.03 -6.93 -18.12
C PRO A 17 -17.85 -5.55 -17.50
N LEU A 18 -17.20 -5.44 -16.34
CA LEU A 18 -16.93 -4.16 -15.66
C LEU A 18 -15.70 -3.45 -16.25
N LEU A 19 -14.89 -4.17 -17.02
CA LEU A 19 -13.66 -3.64 -17.59
C LEU A 19 -13.96 -2.90 -18.91
N PRO A 20 -13.24 -1.81 -19.18
CA PRO A 20 -13.40 -1.08 -20.44
C PRO A 20 -13.04 -2.00 -21.62
N PRO A 21 -13.73 -1.85 -22.76
CA PRO A 21 -13.47 -2.68 -23.92
C PRO A 21 -12.01 -2.56 -24.34
N GLU A 22 -11.37 -3.70 -24.63
CA GLU A 22 -9.97 -3.75 -25.06
C GLU A 22 -9.78 -2.97 -26.37
N ASN A 23 -10.78 -2.96 -27.25
CA ASN A 23 -10.72 -2.21 -28.49
C ASN A 23 -11.82 -1.14 -28.49
N SER A 24 -11.43 0.12 -28.24
CA SER A 24 -12.34 1.26 -28.29
C SER A 24 -12.67 1.72 -29.73
N GLY A 25 -12.47 0.85 -30.74
CA GLY A 25 -12.68 1.16 -32.16
C GLY A 25 -11.75 2.24 -32.76
N LYS A 26 -10.82 2.80 -31.97
CA LYS A 26 -9.85 3.79 -32.44
C LYS A 26 -8.70 3.06 -33.12
N GLN A 27 -8.33 3.52 -34.32
CA GLN A 27 -7.21 2.99 -35.10
C GLN A 27 -5.90 3.23 -34.32
N GLY A 28 -5.39 2.17 -33.66
CA GLY A 28 -4.23 2.25 -32.78
C GLY A 28 -3.74 0.86 -32.33
N ARG A 29 -2.65 0.81 -31.58
CA ARG A 29 -2.09 -0.45 -31.05
C ARG A 29 -3.16 -1.18 -30.21
N PRO A 30 -3.41 -2.48 -30.45
CA PRO A 30 -4.35 -3.25 -29.64
C PRO A 30 -4.03 -3.10 -28.16
N SER A 31 -5.06 -2.80 -27.37
CA SER A 31 -4.92 -2.68 -25.93
C SER A 31 -4.51 -4.03 -25.36
N LYS A 32 -3.59 -4.05 -24.38
CA LYS A 32 -3.17 -5.32 -23.75
C LYS A 32 -4.36 -6.00 -23.08
N CYS A 33 -4.38 -7.33 -23.12
CA CYS A 33 -5.44 -8.15 -22.53
C CYS A 33 -5.73 -7.74 -21.08
N ASN A 34 -6.98 -7.34 -20.82
CA ASN A 34 -7.45 -6.86 -19.53
C ASN A 34 -7.26 -7.91 -18.43
N ARG A 35 -7.44 -9.21 -18.75
CA ARG A 35 -7.23 -10.31 -17.81
C ARG A 35 -5.80 -10.37 -17.31
N THR A 36 -4.85 -10.24 -18.22
CA THR A 36 -3.41 -10.26 -17.89
C THR A 36 -3.04 -9.10 -16.98
N ILE A 37 -3.56 -7.90 -17.26
CA ILE A 37 -3.34 -6.71 -16.42
C ILE A 37 -3.96 -6.89 -15.04
N LEU A 38 -5.22 -7.33 -14.97
CA LEU A 38 -5.93 -7.52 -13.71
C LEU A 38 -5.26 -8.59 -12.83
N ASN A 39 -4.83 -9.71 -13.43
CA ASN A 39 -4.05 -10.73 -12.72
C ASN A 39 -2.71 -10.18 -12.21
N GLY A 40 -2.04 -9.30 -12.97
CA GLY A 40 -0.84 -8.60 -12.50
C GLY A 40 -1.09 -7.71 -11.28
N ILE A 41 -2.22 -6.99 -11.27
CA ILE A 41 -2.64 -6.16 -10.12
C ILE A 41 -2.94 -7.05 -8.91
N VAL A 42 -3.70 -8.14 -9.09
CA VAL A 42 -4.01 -9.11 -8.02
C VAL A 42 -2.74 -9.73 -7.46
N TRP A 43 -1.76 -10.04 -8.30
CA TRP A 43 -0.46 -10.55 -7.87
C TRP A 43 0.28 -9.56 -6.97
N ILE A 44 0.35 -8.27 -7.36
CA ILE A 44 0.97 -7.23 -6.53
C ILE A 44 0.21 -7.07 -5.20
N ALA A 45 -1.12 -7.00 -5.25
CA ALA A 45 -1.95 -6.81 -4.06
C ALA A 45 -1.82 -7.97 -3.06
N ARG A 46 -1.73 -9.22 -3.54
CA ARG A 46 -1.62 -10.41 -2.67
C ARG A 46 -0.18 -10.68 -2.21
N SER A 47 0.83 -10.34 -3.01
CA SER A 47 2.23 -10.59 -2.66
C SER A 47 2.87 -9.46 -1.85
N GLY A 48 2.38 -8.23 -1.99
CA GLY A 48 3.03 -7.04 -1.42
C GLY A 48 4.38 -6.70 -2.05
N ALA A 49 4.77 -7.37 -3.13
CA ALA A 49 6.04 -7.14 -3.81
C ALA A 49 6.08 -5.76 -4.47
N PRO A 50 7.26 -5.14 -4.60
CA PRO A 50 7.38 -3.88 -5.32
C PRO A 50 7.01 -4.06 -6.80
N TRP A 51 6.43 -3.03 -7.40
CA TRP A 51 5.97 -3.07 -8.80
C TRP A 51 7.05 -3.53 -9.80
N ARG A 52 8.33 -3.22 -9.53
CA ARG A 52 9.45 -3.63 -10.40
C ARG A 52 9.68 -5.13 -10.44
N ASP A 53 9.20 -5.86 -9.44
CA ASP A 53 9.32 -7.32 -9.34
C ASP A 53 8.10 -8.03 -9.96
N LEU A 54 7.21 -7.28 -10.62
CA LEU A 54 6.08 -7.86 -11.32
C LEU A 54 6.57 -8.89 -12.35
N PRO A 55 6.07 -10.13 -12.30
CA PRO A 55 6.50 -11.14 -13.24
C PRO A 55 6.16 -10.78 -14.69
N GLU A 56 7.12 -11.00 -15.59
CA GLU A 56 7.05 -10.61 -17.00
C GLU A 56 5.84 -11.19 -17.75
N ARG A 57 5.29 -12.33 -17.28
CA ARG A 57 4.05 -12.93 -17.79
C ARG A 57 2.84 -11.99 -17.74
N TYR A 58 2.83 -11.01 -16.84
CA TYR A 58 1.79 -9.98 -16.76
C TYR A 58 2.07 -8.74 -17.63
N GLY A 59 3.23 -8.73 -18.30
CA GLY A 59 3.73 -7.63 -19.10
C GLY A 59 4.60 -6.65 -18.30
N ALA A 60 4.99 -5.56 -18.96
CA ALA A 60 5.82 -4.52 -18.35
C ALA A 60 5.10 -3.84 -17.18
N TRP A 61 5.78 -3.76 -16.04
CA TRP A 61 5.20 -3.23 -14.80
C TRP A 61 4.68 -1.79 -14.95
N GLN A 62 5.31 -0.96 -15.79
CA GLN A 62 4.86 0.41 -16.06
C GLN A 62 3.47 0.42 -16.70
N THR A 63 3.21 -0.53 -17.60
CA THR A 63 1.90 -0.67 -18.26
C THR A 63 0.84 -1.10 -17.26
N VAL A 64 1.16 -2.08 -16.40
CA VAL A 64 0.23 -2.57 -15.37
C VAL A 64 -0.05 -1.47 -14.34
N TYR A 65 0.98 -0.74 -13.90
CA TYR A 65 0.82 0.37 -12.96
C TYR A 65 0.01 1.53 -13.55
N SER A 66 0.26 1.91 -14.81
CA SER A 66 -0.51 2.96 -15.49
C SER A 66 -1.99 2.58 -15.61
N ARG A 67 -2.28 1.32 -15.95
CA ARG A 67 -3.66 0.78 -15.98
C ARG A 67 -4.29 0.78 -14.60
N PHE A 68 -3.56 0.31 -13.58
CA PHE A 68 -4.00 0.30 -12.19
C PHE A 68 -4.42 1.70 -11.74
N ARG A 69 -3.57 2.71 -11.94
CA ARG A 69 -3.85 4.11 -11.63
C ARG A 69 -5.12 4.60 -12.33
N LYS A 70 -5.22 4.36 -13.64
CA LYS A 70 -6.39 4.74 -14.42
C LYS A 70 -7.67 4.06 -13.92
N TRP A 71 -7.63 2.77 -13.60
CA TRP A 71 -8.79 2.03 -13.13
C TRP A 71 -9.21 2.36 -11.70
N ILE A 72 -8.28 2.86 -10.86
CA ILE A 72 -8.65 3.50 -9.58
C ILE A 72 -9.38 4.81 -9.86
N GLU A 73 -8.80 5.68 -10.68
CA GLU A 73 -9.36 6.99 -10.99
C GLU A 73 -10.75 6.89 -11.65
N ASP A 74 -10.94 5.88 -12.51
CA ASP A 74 -12.21 5.57 -13.17
C ASP A 74 -13.20 4.79 -12.26
N GLY A 75 -12.82 4.43 -11.01
CA GLY A 75 -13.66 3.67 -10.07
C GLY A 75 -13.90 2.19 -10.46
N ILE A 76 -13.22 1.70 -11.49
CA ILE A 76 -13.36 0.34 -12.02
C ILE A 76 -12.90 -0.68 -10.98
N LEU A 77 -11.75 -0.45 -10.33
CA LEU A 77 -11.25 -1.39 -9.33
C LEU A 77 -12.18 -1.49 -8.12
N ASP A 78 -12.79 -0.40 -7.69
CA ASP A 78 -13.76 -0.43 -6.59
C ASP A 78 -14.97 -1.31 -6.93
N ASN A 79 -15.47 -1.23 -8.17
CA ASN A 79 -16.56 -2.07 -8.64
C ASN A 79 -16.15 -3.55 -8.71
N ILE A 80 -14.95 -3.83 -9.20
CA ILE A 80 -14.40 -5.20 -9.25
C ILE A 80 -14.26 -5.77 -7.83
N PHE A 81 -13.69 -5.00 -6.90
CA PHE A 81 -13.55 -5.44 -5.51
C PHE A 81 -14.91 -5.66 -4.85
N ARG A 82 -15.93 -4.84 -5.10
CA ARG A 82 -17.28 -5.10 -4.59
C ARG A 82 -17.82 -6.45 -5.08
N VAL A 83 -17.67 -6.76 -6.36
CA VAL A 83 -18.15 -8.04 -6.93
C VAL A 83 -17.40 -9.24 -6.36
N LEU A 84 -16.09 -9.13 -6.14
CA LEU A 84 -15.27 -10.21 -5.60
C LEU A 84 -15.38 -10.34 -4.07
N SER A 85 -15.51 -9.22 -3.33
CA SER A 85 -15.63 -9.20 -1.86
C SER A 85 -16.96 -9.75 -1.38
N LEU A 86 -18.05 -9.63 -2.16
CA LEU A 86 -19.32 -10.28 -1.84
C LEU A 86 -19.18 -11.81 -1.68
N GLU A 87 -18.20 -12.44 -2.31
CA GLU A 87 -17.88 -13.85 -2.04
C GLU A 87 -16.92 -14.04 -0.85
N ALA A 88 -15.98 -13.11 -0.61
CA ALA A 88 -15.09 -13.19 0.56
C ALA A 88 -15.88 -13.06 1.89
N GLU A 89 -16.97 -12.28 1.89
CA GLU A 89 -17.93 -12.21 3.00
C GLU A 89 -18.76 -13.49 3.13
N LEU A 90 -19.07 -14.18 2.03
CA LEU A 90 -19.73 -15.49 2.02
C LEU A 90 -18.79 -16.67 2.31
N THR A 91 -17.47 -16.45 2.26
CA THR A 91 -16.42 -17.47 2.44
C THR A 91 -15.57 -17.23 3.71
N GLU A 92 -15.90 -16.23 4.53
CA GLU A 92 -15.22 -15.91 5.79
C GLU A 92 -13.71 -15.58 5.63
N LEU A 93 -13.40 -14.35 5.19
CA LEU A 93 -12.06 -13.77 5.30
C LEU A 93 -12.15 -12.42 6.04
N SER A 94 -12.06 -12.46 7.36
CA SER A 94 -11.71 -11.29 8.17
C SER A 94 -10.28 -10.84 7.80
N ILE A 95 -10.17 -9.85 6.92
CA ILE A 95 -8.90 -9.16 6.65
C ILE A 95 -8.78 -8.00 7.63
N ASP A 96 -8.03 -8.18 8.72
CA ASP A 96 -7.68 -7.09 9.63
C ASP A 96 -6.54 -6.28 9.00
N ALA A 97 -6.88 -5.27 8.19
CA ALA A 97 -5.90 -4.46 7.46
C ALA A 97 -5.43 -3.27 8.29
N SER A 98 -4.26 -3.39 8.92
CA SER A 98 -3.39 -2.23 9.18
C SER A 98 -1.92 -2.59 8.92
N ILE A 99 -1.41 -2.19 7.76
CA ILE A 99 0.04 -2.21 7.49
C ILE A 99 0.43 -0.81 7.02
N VAL A 100 0.96 -0.02 7.95
CA VAL A 100 1.67 1.23 7.65
C VAL A 100 3.16 0.94 7.72
N GLN A 101 3.82 0.98 6.57
CA GLN A 101 5.26 0.82 6.51
C GLN A 101 5.93 2.09 7.04
N ALA A 102 6.54 2.01 8.22
CA ALA A 102 7.27 3.12 8.81
C ALA A 102 8.56 3.41 8.04
N HIS A 103 8.95 4.67 7.99
CA HIS A 103 10.26 5.05 7.43
C HIS A 103 11.36 4.51 8.35
N GLN A 104 12.50 4.10 7.79
CA GLN A 104 13.61 3.56 8.58
C GLN A 104 14.15 4.52 9.67
N HIS A 105 13.85 5.82 9.54
CA HIS A 105 14.18 6.86 10.53
C HIS A 105 12.98 7.31 11.40
N SER A 106 11.87 6.56 11.43
CA SER A 106 10.69 6.90 12.22
C SER A 106 10.89 6.79 13.74
N ALA A 107 12.01 6.21 14.20
CA ALA A 107 12.40 6.25 15.61
C ALA A 107 12.88 7.67 15.98
N GLY A 108 11.94 8.51 16.43
CA GLY A 108 12.24 9.85 16.94
C GLY A 108 13.25 9.83 18.09
N ALA A 109 14.12 10.85 18.13
CA ALA A 109 15.13 11.03 19.17
C ALA A 109 14.52 11.21 20.57
N LYS A 110 15.18 10.66 21.59
CA LYS A 110 14.87 10.86 23.02
C LYS A 110 14.87 12.35 23.38
N LYS A 111 13.70 12.94 23.67
CA LYS A 111 13.57 14.29 24.21
C LYS A 111 14.00 14.26 25.68
N GLY A 112 15.27 14.60 25.96
CA GLY A 112 15.74 14.84 27.31
C GLY A 112 14.93 15.97 27.94
N GLY A 113 14.27 15.69 29.07
CA GLY A 113 13.44 16.66 29.77
C GLY A 113 14.24 17.87 30.22
N HIS A 114 13.67 19.06 30.00
CA HIS A 114 14.11 20.29 30.64
C HIS A 114 13.97 20.12 32.16
N GLN A 115 15.08 20.17 32.90
CA GLN A 115 15.02 20.45 34.33
C GLN A 115 14.91 21.96 34.53
N THR A 116 13.69 22.42 34.77
CA THR A 116 13.40 23.73 35.35
C THR A 116 13.95 23.72 36.78
N LYS A 117 15.02 24.49 37.04
CA LYS A 117 15.49 24.71 38.42
C LYS A 117 14.63 25.81 39.05
N LEU A 118 13.91 25.46 40.11
CA LEU A 118 13.23 26.41 40.99
C LEU A 118 14.22 26.87 42.07
N ASP A 119 14.37 28.18 42.18
CA ASP A 119 15.09 28.85 43.26
C ASP A 119 14.34 28.69 44.59
N THR A 120 15.05 28.33 45.66
CA THR A 120 14.71 28.71 47.04
C THR A 120 15.98 28.75 47.87
N ALA A 121 16.10 29.83 48.64
CA ALA A 121 17.31 30.36 49.24
C ALA A 121 17.63 29.83 50.65
N VAL A 122 18.80 30.28 51.10
CA VAL A 122 19.29 30.49 52.48
C VAL A 122 20.02 29.30 53.14
N VAL A 123 21.32 29.46 53.43
CA VAL A 123 21.90 29.85 54.74
C VAL A 123 23.43 29.71 54.65
N GLU A 124 24.14 30.83 54.84
CA GLU A 124 25.59 30.88 55.12
C GLU A 124 25.87 30.42 56.57
N PRO A 125 27.07 29.89 56.89
CA PRO A 125 28.04 30.79 57.53
C PRO A 125 29.54 30.49 57.26
N ALA A 126 30.31 31.56 57.05
CA ALA A 126 31.45 32.03 57.85
C ALA A 126 32.76 31.20 58.05
N GLN A 127 33.87 31.85 57.62
CA GLN A 127 35.16 32.10 58.29
C GLN A 127 36.32 31.07 58.33
N LYS A 128 37.46 31.43 57.69
CA LYS A 128 38.77 31.83 58.31
C LYS A 128 39.77 32.22 57.20
N SER A 129 40.15 33.49 57.05
CA SER A 129 41.26 34.20 57.73
C SER A 129 42.68 33.88 57.20
N MET A 130 43.30 34.91 56.59
CA MET A 130 44.71 35.37 56.74
C MET A 130 45.82 34.42 56.25
N GLN A 131 46.91 34.83 55.60
CA GLN A 131 47.65 36.07 55.32
C GLN A 131 48.77 35.62 54.32
N LEU A 132 49.41 36.43 53.48
CA LEU A 132 49.97 37.78 53.61
C LEU A 132 49.83 38.54 52.28
#